data_AF-A0A377N9G8-F1
#
_entry.id   AF-A0A377N9G8-F1
#
_cell.length_a   1.000
_cell.length_b   1.000
_cell.length_c   1.000
_cell.angle_alpha   90.00
_cell.angle_beta   90.00
_cell.angle_gamma   90.00
#
_symmetry.space_group_name_H-M   'P 1'
#
loop_
_entity.id
_entity.type
_entity.pdbx_description
1 polymer ?
#
loop_
_entity_poly.entity_id
_entity_poly.type
_entity_poly.pdbx_seq_one_letter_code
_entity_poly.pdbx_strand_id
1 'polypeptide(L)' 'MIKPLLFGSLLFALLPAAAPAVQASSLSLNTPGLSINIGDRDRRGYYWDGYGLA' A
#
# COMPACT_ATOMS: atom_id res chain seq x y z
N MET A 1 36.07 8.93 16.08
CA MET A 1 35.56 8.77 14.70
C MET A 1 34.03 8.59 14.66
N ILE A 2 33.27 9.27 15.53
CA ILE A 2 31.82 9.04 15.72
C ILE A 2 30.92 9.90 14.83
N LYS A 3 31.43 11.02 14.33
CA LYS A 3 30.72 11.96 13.45
C LYS A 3 30.10 11.30 12.19
N PRO A 4 30.78 10.42 11.44
CA PRO A 4 30.14 9.77 10.28
C PRO A 4 28.99 8.82 10.68
N LEU A 5 29.04 8.23 11.88
CA LEU A 5 27.98 7.34 12.39
C LEU A 5 26.70 8.13 12.71
N LEU A 6 26.84 9.33 13.28
CA LEU A 6 25.71 10.21 13.55
C LEU A 6 25.03 10.69 12.26
N PHE A 7 25.83 11.02 11.23
CA PHE A 7 25.30 11.37 9.91
C PHE A 7 24.60 10.19 9.22
N GLY A 8 25.18 8.99 9.30
CA GLY A 8 24.55 7.78 8.76
C GLY A 8 23.23 7.45 9.45
N SER A 9 23.18 7.56 10.78
CA SER A 9 21.96 7.34 11.57
C SER A 9 20.88 8.40 11.27
N LEU A 10 21.27 9.66 11.11
CA LEU A 10 20.34 10.73 10.76
C LEU A 10 19.78 10.54 9.34
N LEU A 11 20.63 10.14 8.39
CA LEU A 11 20.20 9.84 7.03
C LEU A 11 19.19 8.67 7.04
N PHE A 12 19.49 7.57 7.73
CA PHE A 12 18.59 6.42 7.87
C PHE A 12 17.25 6.76 8.54
N ALA A 13 17.27 7.65 9.55
CA ALA A 13 16.04 8.11 10.21
C ALA A 13 15.19 9.03 9.30
N LEU A 14 15.83 9.70 8.34
CA LEU A 14 15.20 10.61 7.39
C LEU A 14 14.81 9.96 6.06
N LEU A 15 15.21 8.71 5.77
CA LEU A 15 14.68 7.94 4.65
C LEU A 15 13.21 7.63 4.98
N PRO A 16 12.23 8.36 4.44
CA PRO A 16 10.86 7.90 4.53
C PRO A 16 10.87 6.58 3.77
N ALA A 17 10.24 5.54 4.33
CA ALA A 17 10.13 4.25 3.67
C ALA A 17 9.53 4.47 2.28
N ALA A 18 10.40 4.56 1.26
CA ALA A 18 10.05 4.60 -0.15
C ALA A 18 9.62 3.21 -0.60
N ALA A 19 8.84 2.52 0.25
CA ALA A 19 7.97 1.49 -0.24
C ALA A 19 7.10 2.18 -1.29
N PRO A 20 7.05 1.66 -2.52
CA PRO A 20 6.09 2.17 -3.48
C PRO A 20 4.73 2.07 -2.80
N ALA A 21 4.10 3.21 -2.56
CA ALA A 21 2.67 3.24 -2.30
C ALA A 21 2.03 2.78 -3.61
N VAL A 22 1.93 1.46 -3.80
CA VAL A 22 1.13 0.86 -4.87
C VAL A 22 -0.31 1.22 -4.52
N GLN A 23 -0.71 2.40 -4.97
CA GLN A 23 -2.10 2.80 -5.06
C GLN A 23 -2.65 1.99 -6.24
N ALA A 24 -3.33 0.89 -5.93
CA ALA A 24 -4.11 0.21 -6.93
C ALA A 24 -5.25 1.16 -7.30
N SER A 25 -5.32 1.58 -8.56
CA SER A 25 -6.48 2.31 -9.06
C SER A 25 -7.68 1.36 -8.97
N SER A 26 -8.66 1.70 -8.14
CA SER A 26 -9.90 0.93 -8.03
C SER A 26 -10.71 1.05 -9.32
N LEU A 27 -11.21 -0.07 -9.83
CA LEU A 27 -12.17 -0.11 -10.93
C LEU A 27 -13.55 -0.43 -10.35
N SER A 28 -14.49 0.50 -10.56
CA SER A 28 -15.90 0.31 -10.20
C SER A 28 -16.76 0.35 -11.45
N LEU A 29 -17.52 -0.72 -11.69
CA LEU A 29 -18.56 -0.79 -12.71
C LEU A 29 -19.90 -0.98 -12.00
N ASN A 30 -20.84 -0.08 -12.28
CA ASN A 30 -22.21 -0.16 -11.79
C ASN A 30 -23.16 -0.06 -12.98
N THR A 31 -23.84 -1.16 -13.27
CA THR A 31 -24.90 -1.26 -14.27
C THR A 31 -26.11 -1.97 -13.66
N PRO A 32 -27.34 -1.79 -14.20
CA PRO A 32 -28.51 -2.50 -13.67
C PRO A 32 -28.29 -4.01 -13.64
N GLY A 33 -28.33 -4.62 -12.46
CA GLY A 33 -28.12 -6.05 -12.26
C GLY A 33 -26.67 -6.49 -12.08
N LEU A 34 -25.68 -5.59 -12.16
CA LEU A 34 -24.27 -5.92 -11.97
C LEU A 34 -23.51 -4.78 -11.25
N SER A 35 -22.88 -5.13 -10.12
CA SER A 35 -21.94 -4.25 -9.43
C SER A 35 -20.62 -4.99 -9.25
N ILE A 36 -19.54 -4.42 -9.78
CA ILE A 36 -18.18 -4.96 -9.67
C ILE A 36 -17.27 -3.86 -9.11
N ASN A 37 -16.56 -4.18 -8.03
CA ASN A 37 -15.51 -3.33 -7.45
C ASN A 37 -14.23 -4.14 -7.33
N ILE A 38 -13.18 -3.74 -8.04
CA ILE A 38 -11.87 -4.40 -8.06
C ILE A 38 -10.80 -3.40 -7.61
N GLY A 39 -9.90 -3.84 -6.74
CA GLY A 39 -8.82 -2.98 -6.24
C GLY A 39 -9.20 -2.12 -5.04
N ASP A 40 -10.40 -2.31 -4.48
CA ASP A 40 -10.76 -1.70 -3.20
C ASP A 40 -9.95 -2.31 -2.05
N ARG A 41 -9.58 -1.43 -1.12
CA ARG A 41 -8.83 -1.77 0.08
C ARG A 41 -9.80 -1.87 1.25
N ASP A 42 -9.65 -2.88 2.10
CA ASP A 42 -10.44 -2.99 3.32
C ASP A 42 -10.06 -1.88 4.33
N ARG A 43 -10.83 -1.77 5.42
CA ARG A 43 -10.55 -0.78 6.50
C ARG A 43 -9.20 -0.97 7.18
N ARG A 44 -8.58 -2.14 7.06
CA ARG A 44 -7.28 -2.49 7.66
C ARG A 44 -6.13 -2.18 6.72
N GLY A 45 -6.43 -1.87 5.47
CA GLY A 45 -5.46 -1.47 4.49
C GLY A 45 -5.04 -2.58 3.52
N TYR A 46 -5.74 -3.71 3.49
CA TYR A 46 -5.44 -4.84 2.61
C TYR A 46 -6.29 -4.82 1.35
N TYR A 47 -5.66 -5.10 0.20
CA TYR A 47 -6.39 -5.41 -1.03
C TYR A 47 -6.81 -6.88 -1.01
N TRP A 48 -7.84 -7.20 -1.81
CA TRP A 48 -8.20 -8.59 -2.03
C TRP A 48 -7.04 -9.37 -2.68
N ASP A 49 -6.71 -10.53 -2.13
CA ASP A 49 -5.59 -11.39 -2.52
C ASP A 49 -6.03 -12.65 -3.27
N GLY A 50 -7.34 -12.81 -3.51
CA GLY A 50 -7.89 -13.95 -4.25
C GLY A 50 -8.17 -15.20 -3.40
N TYR A 51 -7.88 -15.20 -2.09
CA TYR A 51 -8.15 -16.36 -1.23
C TYR A 51 -9.56 -16.27 -0.63
N GLY A 52 -10.47 -17.10 -1.15
CA GLY A 52 -11.85 -17.19 -0.65
C GLY A 52 -12.53 -18.48 -1.10
N LEU A 53 -12.17 -19.59 -0.45
CA LEU A 53 -12.98 -20.82 -0.40
C LEU A 53 -12.88 -21.39 1.03
N ALA A 54 -13.86 -21.06 1.86
CA ALA A 54 -14.34 -21.87 2.98
C ALA A 54 -15.82 -21.54 3.20
#